data_AF-A0A9X8N105-F1
#
_entry.id   AF-A0A9X8N105-F1
#
_cell.length_a   1.000
_cell.length_b   1.000
_cell.length_c   1.000
_cell.angle_alpha   90.00
_cell.angle_beta   90.00
_cell.angle_gamma   90.00
#
_symmetry.space_group_name_H-M   'P 1'
#
loop_
_entity.id
_entity.type
_entity.pdbx_description
1 polymer ?
#
loop_
_entity_poly.entity_id
_entity_poly.type
_entity_poly.pdbx_seq_one_letter_code
_entity_poly.pdbx_strand_id
1 'polypeptide(L)'
;MLGSCNTINVPSLHILRLILCGRCGYVVGMTEKDWRGRLAERVADAVRRYRKERGMSAQALADACAEIGYEIPRTVIANLENGRRASVEIADLLVLAKALKVPPIALLMPVGVAGSIEVLPGQEVSVWDAVTWFTAEVPLSEEPPEGTIEAKLYEFRLHAQVLSAARKAVEFADGTRRTLSMVRDPEQRAINVEMQEKLDDYARHQLTDLRAQRNAMRKEGLVPPALPEDLAYVDFHVDEKGDIYPLV
;
A
#
# COMPACT_ATOMS: atom_id res chain seq x y z
N MET A 1 -31.82 -48.44 -16.32
CA MET A 1 -31.65 -47.02 -16.71
C MET A 1 -30.84 -46.38 -15.59
N LEU A 2 -29.49 -46.36 -15.63
CA LEU A 2 -28.60 -45.46 -16.38
C LEU A 2 -29.05 -44.00 -16.23
N GLY A 3 -28.27 -43.03 -15.75
CA GLY A 3 -26.88 -42.94 -15.26
C GLY A 3 -26.82 -41.71 -14.33
N SER A 4 -25.69 -41.18 -13.88
CA SER A 4 -24.28 -41.42 -14.17
C SER A 4 -23.50 -40.62 -13.11
N CYS A 5 -22.56 -41.28 -12.45
CA CYS A 5 -21.58 -40.69 -11.54
C CYS A 5 -20.45 -40.11 -12.39
N ASN A 6 -20.16 -38.81 -12.28
CA ASN A 6 -19.12 -38.18 -13.10
C ASN A 6 -17.79 -38.18 -12.33
N THR A 7 -16.91 -39.08 -12.78
CA THR A 7 -15.53 -39.28 -12.34
C THR A 7 -14.61 -38.14 -12.78
N ILE A 8 -13.77 -37.72 -11.84
CA ILE A 8 -12.63 -36.81 -11.99
C ILE A 8 -11.62 -37.43 -12.97
N ASN A 9 -11.24 -36.68 -14.01
CA ASN A 9 -10.24 -37.07 -15.00
C ASN A 9 -8.87 -36.48 -14.61
N VAL A 10 -7.93 -37.34 -14.22
CA VAL A 10 -6.52 -36.99 -13.98
C VAL A 10 -5.69 -37.69 -15.06
N PRO A 11 -4.98 -36.97 -15.94
CA PRO A 11 -4.16 -37.63 -16.96
C PRO A 11 -2.82 -38.08 -16.38
N SER A 12 -2.75 -39.39 -16.16
CA SER A 12 -1.66 -40.34 -16.38
C SER A 12 -0.21 -39.85 -16.50
N LEU A 13 0.62 -40.41 -15.63
CA LEU A 13 2.08 -40.50 -15.72
C LEU A 13 2.54 -41.01 -17.10
N HIS A 14 3.39 -40.23 -17.76
CA HIS A 14 4.30 -40.73 -18.78
C HIS A 14 5.75 -40.54 -18.33
N ILE A 15 6.30 -41.67 -17.88
CA ILE A 15 7.70 -41.97 -17.64
C ILE A 15 8.46 -41.74 -18.96
N LEU A 16 9.24 -40.67 -19.03
CA LEU A 16 10.16 -40.44 -20.14
C LEU A 16 11.52 -41.11 -19.82
N ARG A 17 11.78 -42.16 -20.61
CA ARG A 17 13.02 -42.93 -20.79
C ARG A 17 14.31 -42.18 -20.45
N LEU A 18 15.03 -42.72 -19.47
CA LEU A 18 16.48 -42.58 -19.31
C LEU A 18 17.19 -43.19 -20.52
N ILE A 19 17.75 -42.35 -21.39
CA ILE A 19 18.82 -42.74 -22.31
C ILE A 19 20.13 -42.57 -21.54
N LEU A 20 20.66 -43.69 -21.03
CA LEU A 20 22.04 -43.79 -20.57
C LEU A 20 22.96 -43.73 -21.79
N CYS A 21 23.40 -42.53 -22.18
CA CYS A 21 24.58 -42.35 -23.01
C CYS A 21 25.75 -42.01 -22.08
N GLY A 22 26.66 -42.97 -21.92
CA GLY A 22 27.81 -42.84 -21.06
C GLY A 22 28.78 -41.77 -21.54
N ARG A 23 29.32 -41.05 -20.54
CA ARG A 23 30.54 -40.24 -20.57
C ARG A 23 30.31 -38.75 -20.87
N CYS A 24 30.55 -37.96 -19.82
CA CYS A 24 30.55 -36.50 -19.76
C CYS A 24 29.18 -35.84 -19.55
N GLY A 25 28.70 -35.88 -18.31
CA GLY A 25 27.65 -34.99 -17.82
C GLY A 25 28.08 -34.44 -16.47
N TYR A 26 28.77 -33.30 -16.46
CA TYR A 26 28.72 -32.44 -15.28
C TYR A 26 27.25 -32.02 -15.16
N VAL A 27 26.50 -32.65 -14.26
CA VAL A 27 25.25 -32.08 -13.78
C VAL A 27 25.70 -30.84 -13.00
N VAL A 28 25.65 -29.68 -13.64
CA VAL A 28 25.56 -28.43 -12.89
C VAL A 28 24.22 -28.55 -12.18
N GLY A 29 24.26 -29.01 -10.93
CA GLY A 29 23.14 -28.93 -10.02
C GLY A 29 22.90 -27.45 -9.75
N MET A 30 22.21 -26.76 -10.67
CA MET A 30 21.34 -25.67 -10.28
C MET A 30 20.32 -26.33 -9.36
N THR A 31 20.64 -26.33 -8.07
CA THR A 31 19.68 -26.64 -7.03
C THR A 31 18.54 -25.67 -7.26
N GLU A 32 17.42 -26.19 -7.75
CA GLU A 32 16.21 -25.39 -7.90
C GLU A 32 15.90 -24.85 -6.51
N LYS A 33 16.09 -23.54 -6.34
CA LYS A 33 15.84 -22.90 -5.05
C LYS A 33 14.40 -23.21 -4.68
N ASP A 34 14.17 -23.63 -3.45
CA ASP A 34 12.81 -23.76 -2.94
C ASP A 34 12.09 -22.40 -3.00
N TRP A 35 10.77 -22.42 -2.81
CA TRP A 35 9.97 -21.19 -2.87
C TRP A 35 10.52 -20.08 -1.95
N ARG A 36 11.06 -20.45 -0.78
CA ARG A 36 11.70 -19.51 0.17
C ARG A 36 12.94 -18.86 -0.43
N GLY A 37 13.81 -19.63 -1.07
CA GLY A 37 15.00 -19.12 -1.75
C GLY A 37 14.67 -18.19 -2.92
N ARG A 38 13.63 -18.52 -3.71
CA ARG A 38 13.14 -17.65 -4.80
C ARG A 38 12.55 -16.34 -4.26
N LEU A 39 11.82 -16.40 -3.15
CA LEU A 39 11.30 -15.22 -2.44
C LEU A 39 12.45 -14.31 -1.96
N ALA A 40 13.48 -14.88 -1.33
CA ALA A 40 14.64 -14.13 -0.85
C ALA A 40 15.44 -13.49 -1.99
N GLU A 41 15.61 -14.21 -3.11
CA GLU A 41 16.27 -13.69 -4.32
C GLU A 41 15.52 -12.49 -4.91
N ARG A 42 14.19 -12.55 -4.97
CA ARG A 42 13.37 -11.42 -5.43
C ARG A 42 13.56 -10.18 -4.56
N VAL A 43 13.59 -10.35 -3.25
CA VAL A 43 13.87 -9.24 -2.32
C VAL A 43 15.29 -8.71 -2.51
N ALA A 44 16.27 -9.60 -2.68
CA ALA A 44 17.66 -9.23 -2.94
C ALA A 44 17.80 -8.40 -4.23
N ASP A 45 17.11 -8.80 -5.30
CA ASP A 45 17.10 -8.08 -6.58
C ASP A 45 16.47 -6.69 -6.44
N ALA A 46 15.36 -6.57 -5.71
CA ALA A 46 14.72 -5.30 -5.44
C ALA A 46 15.62 -4.37 -4.61
N VAL A 47 16.25 -4.88 -3.55
CA VAL A 47 17.24 -4.14 -2.74
C VAL A 47 18.38 -3.63 -3.62
N ARG A 48 18.96 -4.52 -4.44
CA ARG A 48 20.05 -4.17 -5.35
C ARG A 48 19.64 -3.11 -6.36
N ARG A 49 18.44 -3.22 -6.93
CA ARG A 49 17.88 -2.25 -7.89
C ARG A 49 17.75 -0.87 -7.25
N TYR A 50 16.98 -0.76 -6.17
CA TYR A 50 16.72 0.52 -5.53
C TYR A 50 17.97 1.18 -4.95
N ARG A 51 18.94 0.37 -4.48
CA ARG A 51 20.24 0.86 -4.04
C ARG A 51 21.02 1.49 -5.19
N LYS A 52 21.08 0.82 -6.34
CA LYS A 52 21.78 1.32 -7.54
C LYS A 52 21.13 2.57 -8.12
N GLU A 53 19.80 2.62 -8.18
CA GLU A 53 19.05 3.80 -8.65
C GLU A 53 19.35 5.06 -7.82
N ARG A 54 19.76 4.88 -6.55
CA ARG A 54 20.14 5.96 -5.64
C ARG A 54 21.64 6.25 -5.62
N GLY A 55 22.43 5.57 -6.45
CA GLY A 55 23.89 5.68 -6.43
C GLY A 55 24.54 5.22 -5.11
N MET A 56 23.83 4.44 -4.29
CA MET A 56 24.35 3.99 -3.00
C MET A 56 25.29 2.79 -3.16
N SER A 57 26.42 2.82 -2.44
CA SER A 57 27.22 1.62 -2.24
C SER A 57 26.57 0.69 -1.22
N ALA A 58 27.01 -0.58 -1.13
CA ALA A 58 26.55 -1.47 -0.07
C ALA A 58 26.94 -0.96 1.33
N GLN A 59 28.05 -0.21 1.45
CA GLN A 59 28.43 0.43 2.70
C GLN A 59 27.47 1.57 3.04
N ALA A 60 27.16 2.44 2.08
CA ALA A 60 26.23 3.54 2.30
C ALA A 60 24.83 3.07 2.71
N LEU A 61 24.39 1.90 2.22
CA LEU A 61 23.13 1.29 2.68
C LEU A 61 23.24 0.76 4.11
N ALA A 62 24.36 0.13 4.48
CA ALA A 62 24.61 -0.31 5.85
C ALA A 62 24.61 0.88 6.83
N ASP A 63 25.31 1.96 6.47
CA ASP A 63 25.38 3.19 7.27
C ASP A 63 23.98 3.80 7.45
N ALA A 64 23.18 3.87 6.39
CA ALA A 64 21.79 4.35 6.47
C ALA A 64 20.89 3.46 7.34
N CYS A 65 21.14 2.15 7.41
CA CYS A 65 20.43 1.26 8.34
C CYS A 65 20.84 1.56 9.80
N ALA A 66 22.13 1.76 10.05
CA ALA A 66 22.63 2.14 11.37
C ALA A 66 22.05 3.48 11.86
N GLU A 67 21.91 4.48 10.98
CA GLU A 67 21.26 5.76 11.28
C GLU A 67 19.79 5.62 11.70
N ILE A 68 19.09 4.58 11.23
CA ILE A 68 17.71 4.27 11.63
C ILE A 68 17.65 3.61 13.02
N GLY A 69 18.80 3.17 13.56
CA GLY A 69 18.90 2.46 14.84
C GLY A 69 18.84 0.94 14.73
N TYR A 70 18.95 0.39 13.52
CA TYR A 70 19.03 -1.06 13.29
C TYR A 70 20.14 -1.38 12.28
N GLU A 71 21.29 -1.81 12.79
CA GLU A 71 22.46 -2.07 11.96
C GLU A 71 22.26 -3.34 11.10
N ILE A 72 22.41 -3.18 9.78
CA ILE A 72 22.51 -4.29 8.84
C ILE A 72 23.91 -4.24 8.23
N PRO A 73 24.84 -5.11 8.65
CA PRO A 73 26.22 -5.04 8.20
C PRO A 73 26.35 -5.11 6.68
N ARG A 74 27.31 -4.38 6.10
CA ARG A 74 27.62 -4.43 4.65
C ARG A 74 27.78 -5.86 4.13
N THR A 75 28.37 -6.75 4.92
CA THR A 75 28.55 -8.16 4.56
C THR A 75 27.23 -8.91 4.44
N VAL A 76 26.24 -8.61 5.28
CA VAL A 76 24.88 -9.15 5.21
C VAL A 76 24.18 -8.67 3.94
N ILE A 77 24.27 -7.38 3.64
CA ILE A 77 23.73 -6.81 2.40
C ILE A 77 24.39 -7.46 1.17
N ALA A 78 25.72 -7.58 1.16
CA ALA A 78 26.44 -8.20 0.07
C ALA A 78 26.09 -9.70 -0.08
N ASN A 79 25.90 -10.43 1.01
CA ASN A 79 25.49 -11.83 0.98
C ASN A 79 24.06 -12.00 0.46
N LEU A 80 23.16 -11.09 0.84
CA LEU A 80 21.80 -11.04 0.33
C LEU A 80 21.80 -10.82 -1.19
N GLU A 81 22.43 -9.74 -1.65
CA GLU A 81 22.47 -9.37 -3.09
C GLU A 81 23.18 -10.38 -3.99
N ASN A 82 24.07 -11.20 -3.44
CA ASN A 82 24.76 -12.27 -4.17
C ASN A 82 24.05 -13.64 -4.03
N GLY A 83 22.86 -13.69 -3.43
CA GLY A 83 22.08 -14.92 -3.26
C GLY A 83 22.71 -15.94 -2.30
N ARG A 84 23.68 -15.53 -1.47
CA ARG A 84 24.30 -16.38 -0.44
C ARG A 84 23.43 -16.49 0.82
N ARG A 85 22.46 -15.59 0.99
CA ARG A 85 21.43 -15.65 2.03
C ARG A 85 20.11 -16.09 1.40
N ALA A 86 19.56 -17.22 1.86
CA ALA A 86 18.33 -17.81 1.32
C ALA A 86 17.06 -17.34 2.06
N SER A 87 17.18 -16.37 2.97
CA SER A 87 16.07 -15.81 3.75
C SER A 87 16.27 -14.32 4.00
N VAL A 88 15.16 -13.60 4.19
CA VAL A 88 15.15 -12.20 4.60
C VAL A 88 14.27 -12.09 5.82
N GLU A 89 14.78 -11.45 6.87
CA GLU A 89 14.02 -11.19 8.08
C GLU A 89 13.09 -9.98 7.87
N ILE A 90 11.93 -9.99 8.53
CA ILE A 90 10.96 -8.89 8.41
C ILE A 90 11.58 -7.57 8.90
N ALA A 91 12.38 -7.61 9.97
CA ALA A 91 13.11 -6.44 10.45
C ALA A 91 14.05 -5.87 9.39
N ASP A 92 14.85 -6.73 8.75
CA ASP A 92 15.73 -6.34 7.65
C ASP A 92 14.93 -5.72 6.49
N LEU A 93 13.80 -6.33 6.10
CA LEU A 93 12.94 -5.82 5.03
C LEU A 93 12.45 -4.39 5.31
N LEU A 94 11.94 -4.13 6.53
CA LEU A 94 11.42 -2.83 6.91
C LEU A 94 12.51 -1.76 6.96
N VAL A 95 13.66 -2.09 7.55
CA VAL A 95 14.79 -1.17 7.70
C VAL A 95 15.43 -0.88 6.34
N LEU A 96 15.63 -1.88 5.49
CA LEU A 96 16.12 -1.71 4.13
C LEU A 96 15.15 -0.85 3.31
N ALA A 97 13.84 -1.09 3.40
CA ALA A 97 12.85 -0.28 2.69
C ALA A 97 12.89 1.19 3.13
N LYS A 98 13.01 1.43 4.45
CA LYS A 98 13.14 2.78 5.01
C LYS A 98 14.44 3.47 4.56
N ALA A 99 15.58 2.78 4.65
CA ALA A 99 16.88 3.28 4.20
C ALA A 99 16.89 3.58 2.69
N LEU A 100 16.24 2.71 1.91
CA LEU A 100 16.04 2.89 0.47
C LEU A 100 14.88 3.84 0.14
N LYS A 101 14.18 4.45 1.10
CA LYS A 101 13.07 5.39 0.83
C LYS A 101 12.05 4.81 -0.16
N VAL A 102 11.65 3.55 0.03
CA VAL A 102 10.60 2.87 -0.72
C VAL A 102 9.60 2.25 0.26
N PRO A 103 8.33 2.04 -0.12
CA PRO A 103 7.42 1.27 0.71
C PRO A 103 7.91 -0.20 0.78
N PRO A 104 7.77 -0.90 1.93
CA PRO A 104 8.25 -2.28 2.09
C PRO A 104 7.73 -3.26 1.04
N ILE A 105 6.49 -3.06 0.59
CA ILE A 105 5.87 -3.89 -0.46
C ILE A 105 6.66 -3.83 -1.79
N ALA A 106 7.37 -2.74 -2.07
CA ALA A 106 8.18 -2.62 -3.28
C ALA A 106 9.43 -3.52 -3.27
N LEU A 107 9.88 -3.94 -2.09
CA LEU A 107 10.94 -4.95 -1.96
C LEU A 107 10.39 -6.38 -2.11
N LEU A 108 9.12 -6.59 -1.77
CA LEU A 108 8.49 -7.91 -1.77
C LEU A 108 7.83 -8.26 -3.11
N MET A 109 7.19 -7.28 -3.73
CA MET A 109 6.35 -7.42 -4.93
C MET A 109 6.98 -6.67 -6.12
N PRO A 110 7.15 -7.31 -7.28
CA PRO A 110 7.77 -6.72 -8.47
C PRO A 110 6.78 -5.85 -9.25
N VAL A 111 6.14 -4.88 -8.59
CA VAL A 111 5.14 -3.99 -9.18
C VAL A 111 5.73 -3.23 -10.37
N GLY A 112 5.05 -3.32 -11.52
CA GLY A 112 5.49 -2.69 -12.77
C GLY A 112 6.68 -3.36 -13.46
N VAL A 113 7.18 -4.49 -12.94
CA VAL A 113 8.36 -5.20 -13.47
C VAL A 113 8.02 -6.60 -13.97
N ALA A 114 7.08 -7.29 -13.33
CA ALA A 114 6.58 -8.59 -13.76
C ALA A 114 5.04 -8.57 -13.89
N GLY A 115 4.52 -9.45 -14.74
CA GLY A 115 3.07 -9.65 -14.88
C GLY A 115 2.49 -10.57 -13.80
N SER A 116 3.25 -11.59 -13.38
CA SER A 116 2.84 -12.57 -12.38
C SER A 116 3.92 -12.83 -11.34
N ILE A 117 3.52 -13.51 -10.27
CA ILE A 117 4.38 -13.87 -9.14
C ILE A 117 3.88 -15.16 -8.46
N GLU A 118 4.81 -16.03 -8.09
CA GLU A 118 4.55 -17.11 -7.15
C GLU A 118 4.44 -16.54 -5.72
N VAL A 119 3.22 -16.24 -5.29
CA VAL A 119 2.95 -15.58 -4.00
C VAL A 119 3.06 -16.55 -2.82
N LEU A 120 2.69 -17.80 -3.05
CA LEU A 120 2.80 -18.95 -2.13
C LEU A 120 3.30 -20.17 -2.92
N PRO A 121 3.84 -21.21 -2.27
CA PRO A 121 4.37 -22.39 -2.98
C PRO A 121 3.36 -22.97 -3.98
N GLY A 122 3.72 -22.96 -5.26
CA GLY A 122 2.88 -23.46 -6.36
C GLY A 122 1.70 -22.57 -6.76
N GLN A 123 1.57 -21.38 -6.17
CA GLN A 123 0.48 -20.45 -6.45
C GLN A 123 0.99 -19.21 -7.21
N GLU A 124 0.87 -19.27 -8.53
CA GLU A 124 1.15 -18.15 -9.43
C GLU A 124 -0.10 -17.27 -9.56
N VAL A 125 0.04 -15.96 -9.30
CA VAL A 125 -1.04 -14.97 -9.45
C VAL A 125 -0.52 -13.73 -10.17
N SER A 126 -1.40 -12.83 -10.63
CA SER A 126 -0.93 -11.54 -11.13
C SER A 126 -0.26 -10.75 -10.01
N VAL A 127 0.71 -9.90 -10.35
CA VAL A 127 1.37 -9.05 -9.33
C VAL A 127 0.35 -8.13 -8.66
N TRP A 128 -0.67 -7.68 -9.39
CA TRP A 128 -1.72 -6.85 -8.81
C TRP A 128 -2.58 -7.61 -7.80
N ASP A 129 -2.98 -8.85 -8.10
CA ASP A 129 -3.74 -9.67 -7.15
C ASP A 129 -2.92 -9.99 -5.88
N ALA A 130 -1.61 -10.19 -6.02
CA ALA A 130 -0.73 -10.37 -4.87
C ALA A 130 -0.65 -9.11 -4.01
N VAL A 131 -0.62 -7.92 -4.63
CA VAL A 131 -0.62 -6.63 -3.93
C VAL A 131 -1.94 -6.42 -3.21
N THR A 132 -3.07 -6.61 -3.88
CA THR A 132 -4.41 -6.41 -3.28
C THR A 132 -4.65 -7.36 -2.12
N TRP A 133 -4.23 -8.63 -2.25
CA TRP A 133 -4.25 -9.58 -1.14
C TRP A 133 -3.37 -9.11 0.02
N PHE A 134 -2.13 -8.70 -0.24
CA PHE A 134 -1.20 -8.29 0.81
C PHE A 134 -1.64 -7.01 1.54
N THR A 135 -2.24 -6.06 0.82
CA THR A 135 -2.76 -4.83 1.41
C THR A 135 -4.14 -5.01 2.00
N ALA A 136 -4.83 -6.14 1.79
CA ALA A 136 -6.25 -6.34 2.08
C ALA A 136 -7.13 -5.28 1.41
N GLU A 137 -6.84 -5.00 0.13
CA GLU A 137 -7.71 -4.22 -0.73
C GLU A 137 -8.91 -5.05 -1.15
N VAL A 138 -10.08 -4.43 -1.02
CA VAL A 138 -11.35 -4.95 -1.52
C VAL A 138 -11.71 -4.11 -2.73
N PRO A 139 -12.13 -4.71 -3.87
CA PRO A 139 -12.62 -3.94 -5.00
C PRO A 139 -13.68 -2.93 -4.54
N LEU A 140 -13.64 -1.69 -5.03
CA LEU A 140 -14.59 -0.63 -4.64
C LEU A 140 -16.07 -1.01 -4.93
N SER A 141 -16.31 -1.99 -5.78
CA SER A 141 -17.62 -2.54 -6.10
C SER A 141 -18.14 -3.55 -5.09
N GLU A 142 -17.34 -3.96 -4.11
CA GLU A 142 -17.67 -5.00 -3.14
C GLU A 142 -17.47 -4.46 -1.72
N GLU A 143 -18.46 -4.68 -0.86
CA GLU A 143 -18.32 -4.41 0.57
C GLU A 143 -17.70 -5.64 1.24
N PRO A 144 -16.63 -5.48 2.04
CA PRO A 144 -16.10 -6.59 2.82
C PRO A 144 -17.13 -7.10 3.82
N PRO A 145 -17.11 -8.39 4.17
CA PRO A 145 -18.02 -8.92 5.18
C PRO A 145 -17.84 -8.20 6.52
N GLU A 146 -18.95 -7.88 7.18
CA GLU A 146 -18.94 -7.21 8.49
C GLU A 146 -18.11 -7.99 9.52
N GLY A 147 -17.42 -7.25 10.40
CA GLY A 147 -16.61 -7.83 11.48
C GLY A 147 -15.24 -8.39 11.06
N THR A 148 -14.91 -8.37 9.77
CA THR A 148 -13.60 -8.81 9.24
C THR A 148 -12.50 -7.74 9.41
N ILE A 149 -11.23 -8.12 9.21
CA ILE A 149 -10.13 -7.15 9.21
C ILE A 149 -10.20 -6.27 7.95
N GLU A 150 -10.64 -6.85 6.84
CA GLU A 150 -10.87 -6.20 5.56
C GLU A 150 -11.88 -5.06 5.69
N ALA A 151 -12.99 -5.28 6.42
CA ALA A 151 -13.97 -4.23 6.73
C ALA A 151 -13.35 -3.07 7.51
N LYS A 152 -12.58 -3.38 8.56
CA LYS A 152 -11.89 -2.32 9.33
C LYS A 152 -10.91 -1.54 8.47
N LEU A 153 -10.09 -2.22 7.67
CA LEU A 153 -9.12 -1.58 6.77
C LEU A 153 -9.80 -0.77 5.66
N TYR A 154 -10.97 -1.20 5.19
CA TYR A 154 -11.81 -0.44 4.26
C TYR A 154 -12.23 0.90 4.88
N GLU A 155 -12.72 0.92 6.12
CA GLU A 155 -13.10 2.16 6.82
C GLU A 155 -11.94 3.16 6.95
N PHE A 156 -10.72 2.68 7.23
CA PHE A 156 -9.52 3.54 7.26
C PHE A 156 -9.18 4.13 5.89
N ARG A 157 -9.39 3.37 4.79
CA ARG A 157 -9.15 3.88 3.44
C ARG A 157 -10.21 4.90 3.03
N LEU A 158 -11.47 4.62 3.30
CA LEU A 158 -12.58 5.54 3.02
C LEU A 158 -12.38 6.84 3.80
N HIS A 159 -11.99 6.76 5.08
CA HIS A 159 -11.60 7.91 5.88
C HIS A 159 -10.47 8.73 5.23
N ALA A 160 -9.41 8.07 4.77
CA ALA A 160 -8.30 8.76 4.10
C ALA A 160 -8.74 9.46 2.80
N GLN A 161 -9.65 8.85 2.02
CA GLN A 161 -10.21 9.44 0.80
C GLN A 161 -11.05 10.69 1.11
N VAL A 162 -11.99 10.58 2.04
CA VAL A 162 -12.88 11.68 2.42
C VAL A 162 -12.10 12.82 3.08
N LEU A 163 -11.09 12.51 3.90
CA LEU A 163 -10.16 13.51 4.45
C LEU A 163 -9.41 14.27 3.33
N SER A 164 -8.90 13.55 2.34
CA SER A 164 -8.20 14.14 1.20
C SER A 164 -9.12 15.07 0.39
N ALA A 165 -10.37 14.65 0.17
CA ALA A 165 -11.36 15.43 -0.54
C ALA A 165 -11.76 16.70 0.23
N ALA A 166 -12.06 16.59 1.53
CA ALA A 166 -12.37 17.71 2.41
C ALA A 166 -11.22 18.73 2.47
N ARG A 167 -9.98 18.25 2.65
CA ARG A 167 -8.80 19.12 2.71
C ARG A 167 -8.60 19.90 1.41
N LYS A 168 -8.72 19.24 0.25
CA LYS A 168 -8.63 19.90 -1.06
C LYS A 168 -9.74 20.92 -1.27
N ALA A 169 -10.98 20.60 -0.86
CA ALA A 169 -12.11 21.51 -1.01
C ALA A 169 -11.93 22.78 -0.17
N VAL A 170 -11.48 22.64 1.09
CA VAL A 170 -11.17 23.78 1.97
C VAL A 170 -10.01 24.61 1.43
N GLU A 171 -8.89 23.97 1.06
CA GLU A 171 -7.73 24.66 0.48
C GLU A 171 -8.12 25.47 -0.76
N PHE A 172 -8.98 24.90 -1.61
CA PHE A 172 -9.45 25.57 -2.83
C PHE A 172 -10.41 26.73 -2.53
N ALA A 173 -11.36 26.56 -1.62
CA ALA A 173 -12.28 27.61 -1.21
C ALA A 173 -11.53 28.79 -0.55
N ASP A 174 -10.57 28.50 0.32
CA ASP A 174 -9.75 29.52 1.00
C ASP A 174 -8.80 30.24 0.04
N GLY A 175 -8.15 29.50 -0.86
CA GLY A 175 -7.28 30.08 -1.89
C GLY A 175 -8.05 31.02 -2.81
N THR A 176 -9.26 30.62 -3.19
CA THR A 176 -10.17 31.44 -4.00
C THR A 176 -10.59 32.68 -3.21
N ARG A 177 -11.02 32.54 -1.94
CA ARG A 177 -11.43 33.67 -1.09
C ARG A 177 -10.36 34.76 -1.01
N ARG A 178 -9.11 34.35 -0.77
CA ARG A 178 -7.96 35.28 -0.70
C ARG A 178 -7.79 36.03 -2.01
N THR A 179 -7.86 35.34 -3.14
CA THR A 179 -7.70 35.94 -4.47
C THR A 179 -8.84 36.92 -4.78
N LEU A 180 -10.10 36.50 -4.57
CA LEU A 180 -11.28 37.32 -4.87
C LEU A 180 -11.38 38.55 -3.96
N SER A 181 -10.87 38.48 -2.73
CA SER A 181 -10.84 39.62 -1.81
C SER A 181 -10.05 40.83 -2.33
N MET A 182 -9.15 40.61 -3.29
CA MET A 182 -8.32 41.65 -3.90
C MET A 182 -9.01 42.36 -5.08
N VAL A 183 -10.10 41.80 -5.61
CA VAL A 183 -10.84 42.37 -6.76
C VAL A 183 -11.62 43.59 -6.31
N ARG A 184 -11.40 44.72 -6.99
CA ARG A 184 -12.00 46.02 -6.62
C ARG A 184 -13.27 46.38 -7.41
N ASP A 185 -13.41 45.84 -8.63
CA ASP A 185 -14.53 46.14 -9.52
C ASP A 185 -15.87 45.63 -8.96
N PRO A 186 -16.89 46.49 -8.74
CA PRO A 186 -18.14 46.09 -8.10
C PRO A 186 -18.94 45.01 -8.84
N GLU A 187 -18.98 45.05 -10.17
CA GLU A 187 -19.73 44.07 -10.98
C GLU A 187 -19.07 42.69 -10.90
N GLN A 188 -17.74 42.65 -11.10
CA GLN A 188 -16.98 41.42 -10.91
C GLN A 188 -17.05 40.90 -9.47
N ARG A 189 -17.09 41.78 -8.46
CA ARG A 189 -17.27 41.37 -7.05
C ARG A 189 -18.59 40.65 -6.81
N ALA A 190 -19.70 41.07 -7.42
CA ALA A 190 -20.98 40.39 -7.28
C ALA A 190 -20.94 38.95 -7.84
N ILE A 191 -20.37 38.77 -9.03
CA ILE A 191 -20.16 37.44 -9.64
C ILE A 191 -19.24 36.57 -8.77
N ASN A 192 -18.19 37.17 -8.23
CA ASN A 192 -17.21 36.50 -7.37
C ASN A 192 -17.82 36.03 -6.04
N VAL A 193 -18.78 36.76 -5.48
CA VAL A 193 -19.48 36.35 -4.26
C VAL A 193 -20.28 35.08 -4.50
N GLU A 194 -21.08 35.02 -5.57
CA GLU A 194 -21.86 33.82 -5.90
C GLU A 194 -20.96 32.60 -6.14
N MET A 195 -19.83 32.79 -6.86
CA MET A 195 -18.85 31.73 -7.05
C MET A 195 -18.23 31.28 -5.72
N GLN A 196 -17.84 32.22 -4.85
CA GLN A 196 -17.27 31.90 -3.54
C GLN A 196 -18.25 31.14 -2.66
N GLU A 197 -19.53 31.53 -2.64
CA GLU A 197 -20.59 30.84 -1.89
C GLU A 197 -20.71 29.38 -2.31
N LYS A 198 -20.70 29.10 -3.62
CA LYS A 198 -20.72 27.72 -4.14
C LYS A 198 -19.51 26.89 -3.71
N LEU A 199 -18.32 27.49 -3.67
CA LEU A 199 -17.11 26.80 -3.19
C LEU A 199 -17.15 26.55 -1.69
N ASP A 200 -17.67 27.50 -0.92
CA ASP A 200 -17.85 27.37 0.52
C ASP A 200 -18.90 26.31 0.86
N ASP A 201 -20.00 26.23 0.10
CA ASP A 201 -20.99 25.17 0.19
C ASP A 201 -20.37 23.80 -0.10
N TYR A 202 -19.59 23.69 -1.17
CA TYR A 202 -18.89 22.45 -1.53
C TYR A 202 -17.91 22.01 -0.43
N ALA A 203 -17.11 22.93 0.11
CA ALA A 203 -16.21 22.63 1.22
C ALA A 203 -16.98 22.18 2.47
N ARG A 204 -18.08 22.86 2.83
CA ARG A 204 -18.95 22.46 3.95
C ARG A 204 -19.55 21.07 3.76
N HIS A 205 -19.93 20.72 2.54
CA HIS A 205 -20.43 19.37 2.23
C HIS A 205 -19.35 18.31 2.48
N GLN A 206 -18.14 18.50 1.95
CA GLN A 206 -17.03 17.54 2.16
C GLN A 206 -16.62 17.42 3.64
N LEU A 207 -16.67 18.51 4.41
CA LEU A 207 -16.43 18.46 5.86
C LEU A 207 -17.53 17.68 6.60
N THR A 208 -18.77 17.75 6.12
CA THR A 208 -19.89 16.96 6.67
C THR A 208 -19.68 15.48 6.40
N ASP A 209 -19.25 15.12 5.19
CA ASP A 209 -18.92 13.73 4.83
C ASP A 209 -17.78 13.19 5.70
N LEU A 210 -16.73 13.99 5.91
CA LEU A 210 -15.60 13.62 6.78
C LEU A 210 -16.08 13.37 8.22
N ARG A 211 -16.95 14.24 8.74
CA ARG A 211 -17.53 14.07 10.08
C ARG A 211 -18.38 12.81 10.15
N ALA A 212 -19.24 12.57 9.16
CA ALA A 212 -20.09 11.39 9.11
C ALA A 212 -19.26 10.09 9.10
N GLN A 213 -18.22 10.02 8.25
CA GLN A 213 -17.32 8.87 8.16
C GLN A 213 -16.60 8.60 9.48
N ARG A 214 -16.08 9.65 10.13
CA ARG A 214 -15.40 9.51 11.43
C ARG A 214 -16.35 9.03 12.54
N ASN A 215 -17.61 9.46 12.51
CA ASN A 215 -18.63 8.99 13.44
C ASN A 215 -19.01 7.52 13.17
N ALA A 216 -19.09 7.10 11.91
CA ALA A 216 -19.29 5.70 11.54
C ALA A 216 -18.17 4.80 12.09
N MET A 217 -16.91 5.21 11.87
CA MET A 217 -15.75 4.52 12.44
C MET A 217 -15.84 4.38 13.97
N ARG A 218 -16.18 5.45 14.70
CA ARG A 218 -16.34 5.41 16.16
C ARG A 218 -17.44 4.46 16.60
N LYS A 219 -18.58 4.44 15.89
CA LYS A 219 -19.71 3.54 16.16
C LYS A 219 -19.32 2.07 16.03
N GLU A 220 -18.37 1.77 15.17
CA GLU A 220 -17.79 0.43 14.99
C GLU A 220 -16.65 0.11 15.98
N GLY A 221 -16.36 1.00 16.92
CA GLY A 221 -15.28 0.85 17.89
C GLY A 221 -13.89 1.08 17.31
N LEU A 222 -13.80 1.68 16.12
CA LEU A 222 -12.52 2.09 15.53
C LEU A 222 -12.09 3.44 16.11
N VAL A 223 -10.77 3.66 16.14
CA VAL A 223 -10.18 4.95 16.50
C VAL A 223 -9.76 5.64 15.20
N PRO A 224 -10.50 6.67 14.73
CA PRO A 224 -10.14 7.38 13.52
C PRO A 224 -8.74 8.03 13.65
N PRO A 225 -7.94 8.07 12.57
CA PRO A 225 -6.67 8.80 12.58
C PRO A 225 -6.85 10.26 12.99
N ALA A 226 -5.82 10.84 13.62
CA ALA A 226 -5.83 12.26 13.98
C ALA A 226 -5.98 13.13 12.72
N LEU A 227 -6.79 14.19 12.83
CA LEU A 227 -6.92 15.17 11.77
C LEU A 227 -5.71 16.12 11.77
N PRO A 228 -5.32 16.64 10.59
CA PRO A 228 -4.45 17.81 10.50
C PRO A 228 -4.97 18.97 11.35
N GLU A 229 -4.06 19.83 11.84
CA GLU A 229 -4.39 20.95 12.74
C GLU A 229 -5.44 21.89 12.15
N ASP A 230 -5.35 22.16 10.85
CA ASP A 230 -6.28 22.99 10.08
C ASP A 230 -7.69 22.39 9.94
N LEU A 231 -7.88 21.11 10.29
CA LEU A 231 -9.18 20.43 10.26
C LEU A 231 -9.58 19.84 11.61
N ALA A 232 -8.82 20.09 12.69
CA ALA A 232 -9.09 19.53 14.01
C ALA A 232 -10.50 19.86 14.52
N TYR A 233 -11.03 21.03 14.15
CA TYR A 233 -12.39 21.50 14.51
C TYR A 233 -13.52 20.57 14.03
N VAL A 234 -13.28 19.71 13.04
CA VAL A 234 -14.30 18.81 12.47
C VAL A 234 -14.84 17.83 13.52
N ASP A 235 -13.99 17.42 14.47
CA ASP A 235 -14.34 16.50 15.56
C ASP A 235 -15.08 17.16 16.73
N PHE A 236 -15.27 18.47 16.67
CA PHE A 236 -15.92 19.21 17.73
C PHE A 236 -17.26 19.77 17.27
N HIS A 237 -18.21 19.83 18.20
CA HIS A 237 -19.41 20.62 18.06
C HIS A 237 -19.27 21.89 18.90
N VAL A 238 -19.71 23.02 18.33
CA VAL A 238 -19.87 24.27 19.05
C VAL A 238 -21.36 24.41 19.34
N ASP A 239 -21.72 24.44 20.62
CA ASP A 239 -23.13 24.60 21.01
C ASP A 239 -23.62 26.05 20.79
N GLU A 240 -24.92 26.29 21.04
CA GLU A 240 -25.53 27.62 20.91
C GLU A 240 -24.90 28.70 21.83
N LYS A 241 -24.11 28.29 22.83
CA LYS A 241 -23.41 29.16 23.78
C LYS A 241 -21.94 29.41 23.40
N GLY A 242 -21.44 28.74 22.37
CA GLY A 242 -20.05 28.84 21.92
C GLY A 242 -19.10 27.84 22.60
N ASP A 243 -19.61 26.90 23.38
CA ASP A 243 -18.79 25.91 24.08
C ASP A 243 -18.41 24.76 23.12
N ILE A 244 -17.15 24.34 23.16
CA ILE A 244 -16.57 23.33 22.27
C ILE A 244 -16.62 21.96 22.96
N TYR A 245 -17.38 21.02 22.39
CA TYR A 245 -17.48 19.65 22.89
C TYR A 245 -16.91 18.63 21.90
N PRO A 246 -16.13 17.64 22.35
CA PRO A 246 -15.75 16.52 21.50
C PRO A 246 -16.98 15.71 21.13
N LEU A 247 -17.06 15.30 19.86
CA LEU A 247 -18.08 14.37 19.39
C LEU A 247 -17.83 13.00 20.05
N VAL A 248 -18.80 12.58 20.89
CA VAL A 248 -18.82 11.25 21.54
C VAL A 248 -19.01 10.15 20.50
#